data_AF-A0A2H9MUQ0-F1
#
_entry.id   AF-A0A2H9MUQ0-F1
#
_cell.length_a   1.000
_cell.length_b   1.000
_cell.length_c   1.000
_cell.angle_alpha   90.00
_cell.angle_beta   90.00
_cell.angle_gamma   90.00
#
_symmetry.space_group_name_H-M   'P 1'
#
loop_
_entity.id
_entity.type
_entity.pdbx_description
1 polymer ?
#
loop_
_entity_poly.entity_id
_entity_poly.type
_entity_poly.pdbx_seq_one_letter_code
_entity_poly.pdbx_strand_id
1 'polypeptide(L)'
;ETRFVDYLNNARPLTPRIHALELIPGIGKTYMKTMLEEREKKAFQSYADLQERVGFKEPVKHISERIMDEITGESRMNLFVKK
;
A
#
# COMPACT_ATOMS: atom_id res chain seq x y z
N GLU A 1 8.66 -8.39 -4.95
CA GLU A 1 7.48 -7.85 -5.65
C GLU A 1 6.18 -8.51 -5.20
N THR A 2 6.00 -9.81 -5.40
CA THR A 2 4.74 -10.52 -5.11
C THR A 2 4.21 -10.31 -3.70
N ARG A 3 5.08 -10.28 -2.67
CA ARG A 3 4.69 -10.03 -1.28
C ARG A 3 3.99 -8.68 -1.06
N PHE A 4 4.37 -7.65 -1.82
CA PHE A 4 3.78 -6.32 -1.70
C PHE A 4 2.48 -6.21 -2.47
N VAL A 5 2.43 -6.79 -3.67
CA VAL A 5 1.19 -6.88 -4.44
C VAL A 5 0.13 -7.66 -3.65
N ASP A 6 0.53 -8.79 -3.06
CA ASP A 6 -0.33 -9.57 -2.17
C ASP A 6 -0.76 -8.77 -0.94
N TYR A 7 0.15 -8.01 -0.33
CA TYR A 7 -0.19 -7.11 0.78
C TYR A 7 -1.23 -6.07 0.38
N LEU A 8 -1.13 -5.45 -0.80
CA LEU A 8 -2.10 -4.46 -1.29
C LEU A 8 -3.47 -5.09 -1.55
N ASN A 9 -3.50 -6.31 -2.10
CA ASN A 9 -4.73 -7.08 -2.28
C ASN A 9 -5.36 -7.47 -0.93
N ASN A 10 -4.55 -7.88 0.04
CA ASN A 10 -4.99 -8.30 1.37
C ASN A 10 -5.09 -7.15 2.38
N ALA A 11 -4.82 -5.90 1.98
CA ALA A 11 -4.79 -4.77 2.88
C ALA A 11 -6.17 -4.58 3.53
N ARG A 12 -6.22 -4.47 4.85
CA ARG A 12 -7.46 -4.29 5.61
C ARG A 12 -7.41 -2.96 6.39
N PRO A 13 -8.58 -2.43 6.78
CA PRO A 13 -8.64 -1.38 7.78
C PRO A 13 -8.02 -1.89 9.09
N LEU A 14 -7.03 -1.15 9.61
CA LEU A 14 -6.45 -1.43 10.93
C LEU A 14 -7.37 -0.93 12.04
N THR A 15 -8.02 0.20 11.80
CA THR A 15 -9.06 0.77 12.67
C THR A 15 -10.20 1.30 11.81
N PRO A 16 -11.38 1.61 12.38
CA PRO A 16 -12.50 2.18 11.62
C PRO A 16 -12.18 3.49 10.89
N ARG A 17 -11.08 4.16 11.29
CA ARG A 17 -10.64 5.45 10.74
C ARG A 17 -9.32 5.41 9.98
N ILE A 18 -8.57 4.30 10.03
CA ILE A 18 -7.23 4.20 9.43
C ILE A 18 -7.13 2.91 8.62
N HIS A 19 -6.90 3.06 7.32
CA HIS A 19 -6.61 1.93 6.44
C HIS A 19 -5.12 1.63 6.35
N ALA A 20 -4.74 0.36 6.22
CA ALA A 20 -3.34 -0.04 6.05
C ALA A 20 -2.68 0.58 4.80
N LEU A 21 -3.48 0.81 3.75
CA LEU A 21 -3.03 1.48 2.52
C LEU A 21 -2.66 2.94 2.74
N GLU A 22 -3.35 3.66 3.64
CA GLU A 22 -3.07 5.08 3.92
C GLU A 22 -1.77 5.29 4.70
N LEU A 23 -1.20 4.23 5.26
CA LEU A 23 0.09 4.30 5.95
C LEU A 23 1.27 4.31 4.99
N ILE A 24 1.07 3.96 3.72
CA ILE A 24 2.11 4.06 2.71
C ILE A 24 2.23 5.54 2.32
N PRO A 25 3.41 6.17 2.47
CA PRO A 25 3.61 7.56 2.10
C PRO A 25 3.31 7.71 0.61
N GLY A 26 2.55 8.75 0.25
CA GLY A 26 2.06 8.97 -1.11
C GLY A 26 0.66 8.41 -1.40
N ILE A 27 0.12 7.51 -0.56
CA ILE A 27 -1.27 7.04 -0.68
C ILE A 27 -2.19 7.91 0.18
N GLY A 28 -2.87 8.85 -0.48
CA GLY A 28 -3.96 9.61 0.14
C GLY A 28 -5.32 8.93 0.05
N LYS A 29 -6.37 9.61 0.52
CA LYS A 29 -7.77 9.14 0.48
C LYS A 29 -8.27 8.79 -0.93
N THR A 30 -7.87 9.56 -1.93
CA THR A 30 -8.24 9.31 -3.34
C THR A 30 -7.66 8.00 -3.83
N TYR A 31 -6.35 7.81 -3.66
CA TYR A 31 -5.67 6.57 -4.06
C TYR A 31 -6.20 5.37 -3.28
N MET A 32 -6.42 5.50 -1.97
CA MET A 32 -7.04 4.44 -1.16
C MET A 32 -8.37 3.99 -1.75
N LYS A 33 -9.26 4.94 -2.08
CA LYS A 33 -10.58 4.63 -2.64
C LYS A 33 -10.45 3.94 -4.00
N THR A 34 -9.63 4.47 -4.89
CA THR A 34 -9.37 3.85 -6.20
C THR A 34 -8.78 2.44 -6.07
N MET A 35 -7.84 2.21 -5.14
CA MET A 35 -7.29 0.87 -4.87
C MET A 35 -8.37 -0.10 -4.38
N LEU A 36 -9.27 0.35 -3.51
CA LEU A 36 -10.38 -0.48 -3.02
C LEU A 36 -11.38 -0.82 -4.14
N GLU A 37 -11.68 0.12 -5.03
CA GLU A 37 -12.56 -0.12 -6.18
C GLU A 37 -11.91 -1.08 -7.19
N GLU A 38 -10.64 -0.86 -7.53
CA GLU A 38 -9.93 -1.69 -8.51
C GLU A 38 -9.65 -3.11 -7.99
N ARG A 39 -9.33 -3.27 -6.70
CA ARG A 39 -9.16 -4.60 -6.11
C ARG A 39 -10.47 -5.38 -6.08
N GLU A 40 -11.61 -4.71 -5.91
CA GLU A 40 -12.93 -5.36 -5.86
C GLU A 40 -13.30 -5.90 -7.24
N LYS A 41 -12.92 -5.19 -8.31
CA LYS A 41 -13.04 -5.68 -9.68
C LYS A 41 -12.10 -6.86 -9.94
N LYS A 42 -10.81 -6.70 -9.65
CA LYS A 42 -9.79 -7.72 -9.89
C LYS A 42 -8.52 -7.45 -9.09
N ALA A 43 -8.05 -8.47 -8.38
CA ALA A 43 -6.78 -8.43 -7.65
C ALA A 43 -5.60 -8.05 -8.56
N PHE A 44 -4.71 -7.21 -8.03
CA PHE A 44 -3.49 -6.79 -8.70
C PHE A 44 -2.52 -7.97 -8.83
N GLN A 45 -1.83 -8.09 -9.96
CA GLN A 45 -0.83 -9.16 -10.19
C GLN A 45 0.61 -8.64 -10.21
N SER A 46 0.82 -7.39 -10.60
CA SER A 46 2.13 -6.74 -10.71
C SER A 46 2.05 -5.28 -10.34
N TYR A 47 3.20 -4.66 -10.08
CA TYR A 47 3.24 -3.21 -9.86
C TYR A 47 2.74 -2.44 -11.07
N ALA A 48 3.09 -2.86 -12.29
CA ALA A 48 2.63 -2.21 -13.53
C ALA A 48 1.10 -2.14 -13.61
N ASP A 49 0.40 -3.24 -13.31
CA ASP A 49 -1.07 -3.31 -13.30
C ASP A 49 -1.67 -2.33 -12.28
N LEU A 50 -1.02 -2.20 -11.11
CA LEU A 50 -1.40 -1.23 -10.10
C LEU A 50 -1.14 0.22 -10.55
N GLN A 51 -0.02 0.48 -11.23
CA GLN A 51 0.27 1.81 -11.77
C GLN A 51 -0.72 2.22 -12.86
N GLU A 52 -1.06 1.32 -13.78
CA GLU A 52 -1.97 1.61 -14.89
C GLU A 52 -3.41 1.81 -14.42
N ARG A 53 -3.90 0.99 -13.48
CA ARG A 53 -5.28 1.06 -13.02
C ARG A 53 -5.53 2.13 -11.97
N VAL A 54 -4.64 2.22 -10.99
CA VAL A 54 -4.79 3.14 -9.86
C VAL A 54 -4.18 4.51 -10.17
N GLY A 55 -3.31 4.59 -11.18
CA GLY A 55 -2.51 5.79 -11.45
C GLY A 55 -1.44 6.04 -10.40
N PHE A 56 -1.18 5.06 -9.52
CA PHE A 56 -0.22 5.19 -8.44
C PHE A 56 1.19 5.11 -9.01
N LYS A 57 1.86 6.25 -9.14
CA LYS A 57 3.20 6.32 -9.74
C LYS A 57 4.24 5.78 -8.76
N GLU A 58 5.14 4.95 -9.27
CA GLU A 58 6.30 4.41 -8.53
C GLU A 58 5.95 3.73 -7.20
N PRO A 59 5.10 2.68 -7.18
CA PRO A 59 4.73 1.96 -5.95
C PRO A 59 5.94 1.45 -5.18
N VAL A 60 6.98 1.03 -5.91
CA VAL A 60 8.24 0.54 -5.34
C VAL A 60 8.90 1.62 -4.48
N LYS A 61 8.89 2.87 -4.93
CA LYS A 61 9.54 3.98 -4.23
C LYS A 61 8.83 4.25 -2.91
N HIS A 62 7.51 4.41 -2.95
CA HIS A 62 6.69 4.66 -1.77
C HIS A 62 6.75 3.53 -0.74
N ILE A 63 6.74 2.28 -1.20
CA ILE A 63 6.93 1.12 -0.33
C ILE A 63 8.34 1.13 0.28
N SER A 64 9.37 1.45 -0.50
CA SER A 64 10.76 1.49 -0.02
C SER A 64 10.95 2.60 1.01
N GLU A 65 10.37 3.78 0.77
CA GLU A 65 10.32 4.89 1.75
C GLU A 65 9.63 4.43 3.03
N ARG A 66 8.50 3.71 2.92
CA ARG A 66 7.81 3.17 4.10
C ARG A 66 8.67 2.20 4.89
N ILE A 67 9.37 1.29 4.20
CA ILE A 67 10.25 0.32 4.85
C ILE A 67 11.41 1.04 5.54
N MET A 68 11.99 2.05 4.91
CA MET A 68 13.04 2.87 5.54
C MET A 68 12.51 3.56 6.79
N ASP A 69 11.32 4.16 6.75
CA ASP A 69 10.68 4.82 7.89
C ASP A 69 10.34 3.83 9.04
N GLU A 70 9.97 2.59 8.70
CA GLU A 70 9.83 1.50 9.69
C GLU A 70 11.16 1.09 10.32
N ILE A 71 12.25 1.09 9.55
CA ILE A 71 13.60 0.75 10.04
C ILE A 71 14.18 1.88 10.90
N THR A 72 13.97 3.14 10.54
CA THR A 72 14.42 4.31 11.32
C THR A 72 13.61 4.52 12.60
N GLY A 73 12.46 3.86 12.73
CA GLY A 73 11.63 3.87 13.93
C GLY A 73 10.73 5.11 14.04
N GLU A 74 10.59 5.89 12.96
CA GLU A 74 9.65 7.00 12.88
C GLU A 74 8.20 6.50 12.72
N SER A 75 8.03 5.29 12.18
CA SER A 75 6.73 4.65 12.05
C SER A 75 6.25 3.99 13.33
N ARG A 76 5.11 4.46 13.85
CA ARG A 76 4.40 3.85 15.00
C ARG A 76 3.85 2.44 14.74
N MET A 77 3.74 2.01 13.48
CA MET A 77 3.10 0.76 13.09
C MET A 77 3.89 0.07 11.99
N ASN A 78 4.33 -1.15 12.27
CA ASN A 78 5.08 -1.95 11.31
C ASN A 78 4.13 -2.71 10.37
N LEU A 79 4.28 -2.52 9.06
CA LEU A 79 3.45 -3.14 8.03
C LEU A 79 4.23 -4.18 7.25
N PHE A 80 5.51 -3.90 6.98
CA PHE A 80 6.35 -4.74 6.14
C PHE A 80 7.43 -5.48 6.95
N VAL A 81 7.92 -4.88 8.02
CA VAL A 81 9.01 -5.44 8.83
C VAL A 81 8.46 -6.01 10.14
N LYS A 82 8.39 -7.35 10.24
CA LYS A 82 8.21 -8.00 11.55
C LYS A 82 9.52 -7.86 12.32
N LYS A 83 9.45 -7.28 13.52
CA LYS A 83 10.56 -7.25 14.48
C LYS A 83 10.64 -8.59 15.20
#